data_AF-A0A9D7F8Y4-F1
#
_entry.id   AF-A0A9D7F8Y4-F1
#
_cell.length_a   1.000
_cell.length_b   1.000
_cell.length_c   1.000
_cell.angle_alpha   90.00
_cell.angle_beta   90.00
_cell.angle_gamma   90.00
#
_symmetry.space_group_name_H-M   'P 1'
#
loop_
_entity.id
_entity.type
_entity.pdbx_description
1 polymer ?
#
loop_
_entity_poly.entity_id
_entity_poly.type
_entity_poly.pdbx_seq_one_letter_code
_entity_poly.pdbx_strand_id
1 'polypeptide(L)'
;MPDILLQSGCFGNVLGIALCLAEKYGKFIRLSEENYYLSYAPIDLNPVSVLMLNGGALAVILIFLILPSYLVTRISPIRAIRFK
;
A
#
# COMPACT_ATOMS: atom_id res chain seq x y z
N MET A 1 15.94 1.50 -10.59
CA MET A 1 14.53 1.01 -10.52
C MET A 1 14.04 0.77 -9.09
N PRO A 2 14.73 0.03 -8.19
CA PRO A 2 14.31 -0.09 -6.79
C PRO A 2 14.30 1.25 -6.03
N ASP A 3 15.19 2.14 -6.43
CA ASP A 3 15.38 3.53 -6.00
C ASP A 3 14.08 4.36 -6.09
N ILE A 4 13.32 4.25 -7.18
CA ILE A 4 12.04 4.97 -7.37
C ILE A 4 10.95 4.43 -6.42
N LEU A 5 10.90 3.11 -6.24
CA LEU A 5 9.89 2.49 -5.39
C LEU A 5 10.07 2.93 -3.93
N LEU A 6 11.32 2.94 -3.46
CA LEU A 6 11.65 3.38 -2.10
C LEU A 6 11.37 4.88 -1.90
N GLN A 7 11.74 5.72 -2.87
CA GLN A 7 11.47 7.16 -2.82
C GLN A 7 9.98 7.47 -2.77
N SER A 8 9.18 6.80 -3.62
CA SER A 8 7.72 6.96 -3.62
C SER A 8 7.08 6.49 -2.32
N GLY A 9 7.56 5.38 -1.73
CA GLY A 9 7.10 4.89 -0.42
C GLY A 9 7.41 5.86 0.71
N CYS A 10 8.63 6.42 0.76
CA CYS A 10 8.98 7.43 1.76
C CYS A 10 8.10 8.68 1.64
N PHE A 11 7.88 9.19 0.42
CA PHE A 11 7.03 10.36 0.21
C PHE A 11 5.57 10.09 0.58
N GLY A 12 5.05 8.91 0.23
CA GLY A 12 3.70 8.48 0.62
C GLY A 12 3.53 8.39 2.15
N ASN A 13 4.53 7.87 2.87
CA ASN A 13 4.51 7.83 4.32
C ASN A 13 4.54 9.22 4.95
N VAL A 14 5.39 10.12 4.45
CA VAL A 14 5.43 11.51 4.93
C VAL A 14 4.09 12.21 4.72
N LEU A 15 3.49 12.07 3.53
CA LEU A 15 2.20 12.66 3.23
C LEU A 15 1.09 12.04 4.10
N GLY A 16 1.04 10.71 4.22
CA GLY A 16 0.04 10.00 5.02
C GLY A 16 0.11 10.37 6.50
N ILE A 17 1.31 10.38 7.09
CA ILE A 17 1.52 10.79 8.48
C ILE A 17 1.14 12.25 8.67
N ALA A 18 1.50 13.13 7.73
CA ALA A 18 1.12 14.54 7.79
C ALA A 18 -0.41 14.72 7.77
N LEU A 19 -1.13 13.97 6.93
CA LEU A 19 -2.59 13.97 6.92
C LEU A 19 -3.19 13.44 8.21
N CYS A 20 -2.65 12.33 8.75
CA CYS A 20 -3.09 11.78 10.03
C CYS A 20 -2.89 12.78 11.18
N LEU A 21 -1.75 13.49 11.21
CA LEU A 21 -1.50 14.53 12.21
C LEU A 21 -2.41 15.74 12.02
N ALA A 22 -2.60 16.20 10.77
CA ALA A 22 -3.50 17.29 10.46
C ALA A 22 -4.93 16.98 10.93
N GLU A 23 -5.42 15.76 10.71
CA GLU A 23 -6.74 15.33 11.19
C GLU A 23 -6.78 15.15 12.71
N LYS A 24 -5.70 14.63 13.33
CA LYS A 24 -5.64 14.45 14.79
C LYS A 24 -5.79 15.78 15.55
N TYR A 25 -5.18 16.85 15.05
CA TYR A 25 -5.24 18.17 15.67
C TYR A 25 -6.40 19.03 15.15
N GLY A 26 -6.69 18.97 13.85
CA GLY A 26 -7.71 19.78 13.20
C GLY A 26 -9.13 19.23 13.34
N LYS A 27 -9.28 17.90 13.51
CA LYS A 27 -10.56 17.17 13.59
C LYS A 27 -11.55 17.65 12.52
N PHE A 28 -11.08 17.68 11.26
CA PHE A 28 -11.86 18.21 10.14
C PHE A 28 -13.04 17.27 9.82
N ILE A 29 -12.89 15.97 10.08
CA ILE A 29 -13.90 14.95 9.87
C ILE A 29 -14.61 14.65 11.19
N ARG A 30 -15.88 15.07 11.26
CA ARG A 30 -16.77 14.76 12.39
C ARG A 30 -17.66 13.59 12.03
N LEU A 31 -17.76 12.62 12.93
CA LEU A 31 -18.67 11.50 12.76
C LEU A 31 -20.00 11.84 13.43
N SER A 32 -21.11 11.44 12.81
CA SER A 32 -22.43 11.56 13.44
C SER A 32 -22.47 10.61 14.63
N GLU A 33 -22.49 11.14 15.85
CA GLU A 33 -22.48 10.37 17.11
C GLU A 33 -23.62 9.33 17.15
N GLU A 34 -24.74 9.62 16.51
CA GLU A 34 -25.90 8.72 16.38
C GLU A 34 -25.54 7.37 15.73
N ASN A 35 -24.57 7.35 14.79
CA ASN A 35 -24.17 6.14 14.08
C ASN A 35 -22.82 5.56 14.53
N TYR A 36 -21.97 6.35 15.19
CA TYR A 36 -20.55 5.99 15.38
C TYR A 36 -20.02 6.09 16.82
N TYR A 37 -20.84 6.45 17.81
CA TYR A 37 -20.49 6.55 19.24
C TYR A 37 -19.31 7.47 19.60
N LEU A 38 -18.62 8.03 18.61
CA LEU A 38 -17.44 8.88 18.72
C LEU A 38 -17.65 10.10 17.85
N SER A 39 -17.34 11.29 18.39
CA SER A 39 -17.47 12.55 17.65
C SER A 39 -16.38 12.72 16.57
N TYR A 40 -15.27 11.98 16.67
CA TYR A 40 -14.13 12.01 15.75
C TYR A 40 -13.47 10.63 15.65
N ALA A 41 -12.84 10.36 14.50
CA ALA A 41 -12.09 9.13 14.31
C ALA A 41 -10.78 9.21 15.12
N PRO A 42 -10.54 8.29 16.07
CA PRO A 42 -9.31 8.28 16.85
C PRO A 42 -8.15 7.86 15.95
N ILE A 43 -7.14 8.74 15.82
CA ILE A 43 -5.94 8.47 15.03
C ILE A 43 -4.84 7.92 15.94
N ASP A 44 -4.53 6.64 15.73
CA ASP A 44 -3.40 5.96 16.34
C ASP A 44 -2.26 5.77 15.32
N LEU A 45 -1.12 6.42 15.60
CA LEU A 45 0.07 6.36 14.76
C LEU A 45 1.12 5.49 15.43
N ASN A 46 1.00 4.18 15.22
CA ASN A 46 1.99 3.22 15.69
C ASN A 46 3.06 2.97 14.60
N PRO A 47 4.36 3.25 14.87
CA PRO A 47 5.44 3.03 13.90
C PRO A 47 5.54 1.58 13.42
N VAL A 48 5.22 0.60 14.28
CA VAL A 48 5.22 -0.83 13.93
C VAL A 48 4.14 -1.10 12.89
N SER A 49 2.95 -0.54 13.06
CA SER A 49 1.86 -0.68 12.10
C SER A 49 2.21 -0.08 10.74
N VAL A 50 2.87 1.09 10.72
CA VAL A 50 3.32 1.73 9.47
C VAL A 50 4.37 0.87 8.76
N LEU A 51 5.36 0.33 9.49
CA LEU A 51 6.37 -0.56 8.93
C LEU A 51 5.75 -1.87 8.40
N MET A 52 4.84 -2.49 9.17
CA MET A 52 4.14 -3.70 8.73
C MET A 52 3.27 -3.45 7.50
N LEU A 53 2.59 -2.30 7.42
CA LEU A 53 1.78 -1.93 6.26
C LEU A 53 2.64 -1.79 5.01
N ASN A 54 3.74 -1.04 5.08
CA ASN A 54 4.64 -0.85 3.95
C ASN A 54 5.32 -2.16 3.54
N GLY A 55 5.83 -2.93 4.50
CA GLY A 55 6.44 -4.24 4.25
C GLY A 55 5.45 -5.23 3.64
N GLY A 56 4.22 -5.28 4.16
CA GLY A 56 3.15 -6.12 3.64
C GLY A 56 2.73 -5.72 2.22
N ALA A 57 2.52 -4.43 1.97
CA ALA A 57 2.20 -3.92 0.64
C ALA A 57 3.30 -4.26 -0.37
N LEU A 58 4.56 -4.04 -0.01
CA LEU A 58 5.70 -4.39 -0.86
C LEU A 58 5.76 -5.90 -1.13
N ALA A 59 5.55 -6.73 -0.11
CA ALA A 59 5.52 -8.18 -0.28
C ALA A 59 4.40 -8.61 -1.25
N VAL A 60 3.19 -8.07 -1.11
CA VAL A 60 2.06 -8.36 -2.01
C VAL A 60 2.41 -7.93 -3.44
N ILE A 61 2.93 -6.72 -3.64
CA ILE A 61 3.33 -6.23 -4.97
C ILE A 61 4.38 -7.17 -5.59
N LEU A 62 5.41 -7.56 -4.83
CA LEU A 62 6.45 -8.48 -5.31
C LEU A 62 5.88 -9.85 -5.67
N ILE A 63 4.97 -10.40 -4.85
CA ILE A 63 4.27 -11.65 -5.15
C ILE A 63 3.54 -11.54 -6.49
N PHE A 64 2.74 -10.49 -6.68
CA PHE A 64 1.99 -10.27 -7.92
C PHE A 64 2.88 -9.98 -9.14
N LEU A 65 4.11 -9.51 -8.95
CA LEU A 65 5.09 -9.35 -10.04
C LEU A 65 5.80 -10.66 -10.37
N ILE A 66 6.30 -11.37 -9.36
CA ILE A 66 7.15 -12.54 -9.53
C ILE A 66 6.35 -13.76 -9.98
N LEU A 67 5.18 -14.02 -9.38
CA LEU A 67 4.37 -15.20 -9.72
C LEU A 67 4.01 -15.28 -11.20
N PRO A 68 3.39 -14.25 -11.83
CA PRO A 68 3.03 -14.32 -13.23
C PRO A 68 4.27 -14.33 -14.13
N SER A 69 5.33 -13.59 -13.78
CA SER A 69 6.59 -13.64 -14.53
C SER A 69 7.16 -15.05 -14.58
N TYR A 70 7.15 -15.76 -13.45
CA TYR A 70 7.62 -17.14 -13.38
C TYR A 70 6.71 -18.10 -14.18
N LEU A 71 5.39 -17.96 -14.05
CA LEU A 71 4.42 -18.75 -14.81
C LEU A 71 4.62 -18.62 -16.33
N VAL A 72 4.84 -17.40 -16.82
CA VAL A 72 5.03 -17.12 -18.26
C VAL A 72 6.31 -17.76 -18.79
N THR A 73 7.41 -17.77 -18.02
CA THR A 73 8.66 -18.42 -18.45
C THR A 73 8.57 -19.94 -18.63
N ARG A 74 7.55 -20.59 -18.05
CA ARG A 74 7.30 -22.03 -18.19
C ARG A 74 6.43 -22.37 -19.41
N ILE A 75 5.84 -21.37 -20.06
CA ILE A 75 5.12 -21.53 -21.33
C ILE A 75 6.18 -21.75 -22.41
N SER A 76 6.30 -22.99 -22.89
CA SER A 76 7.29 -23.37 -23.91
C SER A 76 7.25 -22.41 -25.11
N PRO A 77 8.32 -21.64 -25.36
CA PRO A 77 8.35 -20.70 -26.49
C PRO A 77 8.19 -21.42 -27.84
N ILE A 78 8.51 -22.72 -27.88
CA ILE A 78 8.56 -23.53 -29.10
C ILE A 78 7.18 -23.96 -29.61
N ARG A 79 6.11 -23.87 -28.79
CA ARG A 79 4.74 -24.15 -29.26
C ARG A 79 3.99 -22.92 -29.77
N ALA A 80 4.42 -21.72 -29.39
CA ALA A 80 3.80 -20.47 -29.87
C ALA A 80 4.25 -20.05 -31.28
N ILE A 81 5.43 -20.51 -31.73
CA ILE A 81 6.00 -20.21 -33.07
C ILE A 81 5.57 -21.26 -34.12
N ARG A 82 4.61 -22.14 -33.81
CA ARG A 82 3.98 -22.95 -34.86
C ARG A 82 2.84 -22.13 -35.47
N PHE A 83 3.21 -21.17 -36.32
CA PHE A 83 2.31 -20.57 -37.30
C PHE A 83 1.66 -21.72 -38.10
N LYS A 84 0.34 -21.72 -38.15
CA LYS A 84 -0.41 -22.37 -39.21
C LYS A 84 -0.82 -21.29 -40.21
#